data_AF-A0AAP6CPY6-F1
#
_entry.id   AF-A0AAP6CPY6-F1
#
_cell.length_a   1.000
_cell.length_b   1.000
_cell.length_c   1.000
_cell.angle_alpha   90.00
_cell.angle_beta   90.00
_cell.angle_gamma   90.00
#
_symmetry.space_group_name_H-M   'P 1'
#
loop_
_entity.id
_entity.type
_entity.pdbx_description
1 polymer ?
#
loop_
_entity_poly.entity_id
_entity_poly.type
_entity_poly.pdbx_seq_one_letter_code
_entity_poly.pdbx_strand_id
1 'polypeptide(L)'
;MPDDEFRAFQEALIENPEAGDTIAGTGGFRKIRWSRSGMGKRSGIRVIYYNVTRKGRIYLALLYPKNEQDDLTEEQKRVLMHLSNMLI
;
A
#
# COMPACT_ATOMS: atom_id res chain seq x y z
N MET A 1 -9.93 -3.50 9.42
CA MET A 1 -10.75 -3.13 8.26
C MET A 1 -11.72 -4.28 8.03
N PRO A 2 -13.04 -4.05 8.07
CA PRO A 2 -14.06 -5.04 7.69
C PRO A 2 -13.96 -5.45 6.22
N ASP A 3 -14.50 -6.61 5.87
CA ASP A 3 -14.39 -7.20 4.52
C ASP A 3 -14.93 -6.30 3.40
N ASP A 4 -16.07 -5.64 3.61
CA ASP A 4 -16.67 -4.74 2.61
C ASP A 4 -15.80 -3.50 2.34
N GLU A 5 -15.14 -2.99 3.39
CA GLU A 5 -14.20 -1.87 3.23
C GLU A 5 -12.92 -2.32 2.53
N PHE A 6 -12.47 -3.55 2.80
CA PHE A 6 -11.32 -4.12 2.12
C PHE A 6 -11.59 -4.37 0.64
N ARG A 7 -12.78 -4.88 0.31
CA ARG A 7 -13.23 -5.06 -1.07
C ARG A 7 -13.26 -3.73 -1.82
N ALA A 8 -13.85 -2.69 -1.23
CA ALA A 8 -13.88 -1.37 -1.84
C ALA A 8 -12.48 -0.78 -2.07
N PHE A 9 -11.55 -1.02 -1.14
CA PHE A 9 -10.14 -0.67 -1.31
C PHE A 9 -9.50 -1.44 -2.47
N GLN A 10 -9.71 -2.76 -2.55
CA GLN A 10 -9.17 -3.60 -3.62
C GLN A 10 -9.70 -3.16 -5.00
N GLU A 11 -11.01 -2.90 -5.12
CA GLU A 11 -11.62 -2.42 -6.36
C GLU A 11 -11.00 -1.09 -6.81
N ALA A 12 -10.88 -0.11 -5.91
CA ALA A 12 -10.27 1.18 -6.21
C ALA A 12 -8.79 1.04 -6.63
N LEU A 13 -8.04 0.13 -5.99
CA LEU A 13 -6.64 -0.10 -6.30
C LEU A 13 -6.45 -0.90 -7.60
N ILE A 14 -7.38 -1.77 -7.96
CA ILE A 14 -7.39 -2.47 -9.25
C ILE A 14 -7.70 -1.47 -10.38
N GLU A 15 -8.64 -0.54 -10.16
CA GLU A 15 -8.99 0.49 -11.14
C GLU A 15 -7.83 1.47 -11.38
N ASN A 16 -7.12 1.86 -10.31
CA ASN A 16 -5.94 2.70 -10.41
C ASN A 16 -4.77 2.16 -9.58
N PRO A 17 -3.97 1.22 -10.13
CA PRO A 17 -2.82 0.63 -9.43
C PRO A 17 -1.71 1.65 -9.13
N GLU A 18 -1.73 2.81 -9.76
CA GLU A 18 -0.72 3.86 -9.59
C GLU A 18 -1.16 4.96 -8.60
N ALA A 19 -2.33 4.81 -7.97
CA ALA A 19 -2.92 5.81 -7.06
C ALA A 19 -2.07 6.12 -5.81
N GLY A 20 -1.14 5.24 -5.43
CA GLY A 20 -0.22 5.46 -4.33
C GLY A 20 1.07 6.18 -4.72
N ASP A 21 1.58 6.99 -3.80
CA ASP A 21 2.86 7.70 -3.93
C ASP A 21 4.02 6.70 -3.94
N THR A 22 4.92 6.76 -4.94
CA THR A 22 6.13 5.93 -4.94
C THR A 22 7.02 6.27 -3.75
N ILE A 23 7.52 5.24 -3.06
CA ILE A 23 8.44 5.39 -1.94
C ILE A 23 9.88 5.20 -2.45
N ALA A 24 10.68 6.27 -2.44
CA ALA A 24 12.08 6.20 -2.84
C ALA A 24 12.87 5.20 -1.98
N GLY A 25 13.84 4.50 -2.60
CA GLY A 25 14.70 3.52 -1.92
C GLY A 25 14.06 2.16 -1.64
N THR A 26 12.85 1.88 -2.15
CA THR A 26 12.15 0.61 -1.92
C THR A 26 12.07 -0.30 -3.14
N GLY A 27 12.64 0.09 -4.28
CA GLY A 27 12.56 -0.68 -5.53
C GLY A 27 11.21 -0.59 -6.25
N GLY A 28 10.35 0.35 -5.85
CA GLY A 28 9.08 0.65 -6.54
C GLY A 28 7.82 0.42 -5.71
N PHE A 29 7.93 0.18 -4.39
CA PHE A 29 6.75 0.17 -3.54
C PHE A 29 6.06 1.54 -3.53
N ARG A 30 4.73 1.51 -3.40
CA ARG A 30 3.84 2.66 -3.35
C ARG A 30 3.13 2.72 -2.01
N LYS A 31 2.83 3.93 -1.52
CA LYS A 31 2.04 4.19 -0.32
C LYS A 31 0.74 4.87 -0.70
N ILE A 32 -0.40 4.27 -0.36
CA ILE A 32 -1.72 4.88 -0.52
C ILE A 32 -2.33 5.17 0.86
N ARG A 33 -2.91 6.36 1.01
CA ARG A 33 -3.70 6.75 2.18
C ARG A 33 -5.16 6.49 1.83
N TRP A 34 -5.76 5.47 2.43
CA TRP A 34 -7.13 5.06 2.14
C TRP A 34 -8.10 5.53 3.22
N SER A 35 -9.13 6.24 2.79
CA SER A 35 -10.30 6.60 3.61
C SER A 35 -11.51 6.79 2.70
N ARG A 36 -12.68 6.27 3.08
CA ARG A 36 -13.94 6.47 2.35
C ARG A 36 -14.85 7.49 3.05
N SER A 37 -15.85 8.02 2.34
CA SER A 37 -16.96 8.74 2.99
C SER A 37 -17.74 7.79 3.92
N GLY A 38 -18.17 8.29 5.08
CA GLY A 38 -18.82 7.50 6.14
C GLY A 38 -17.86 6.72 7.05
N MET A 39 -16.56 6.71 6.74
CA MET A 39 -15.52 6.07 7.53
C MET A 39 -15.14 7.04 8.69
N GLY A 40 -15.35 6.62 9.94
CA GLY A 40 -15.10 7.48 11.12
C GLY A 40 -13.63 7.89 11.28
N LYS A 41 -13.31 8.90 12.11
CA LYS A 41 -11.94 9.46 12.28
C LYS A 41 -10.81 8.42 12.54
N ARG A 42 -11.13 7.21 13.00
CA ARG A 42 -10.20 6.11 13.29
C ARG A 42 -10.01 5.08 12.16
N SER A 43 -10.75 5.22 11.06
CA SER A 43 -10.84 4.18 10.01
C SER A 43 -9.87 4.36 8.84
N GLY A 44 -9.20 5.53 8.75
CA GLY A 44 -8.20 5.77 7.72
C GLY A 44 -6.96 4.89 7.92
N ILE A 45 -6.57 4.17 6.88
CA ILE A 45 -5.40 3.29 6.86
C ILE A 45 -4.38 3.76 5.84
N ARG A 46 -3.12 3.37 6.04
CA ARG A 46 -2.06 3.47 5.05
C ARG A 46 -1.72 2.07 4.60
N VAL A 47 -1.63 1.92 3.28
CA VAL A 47 -1.27 0.65 2.66
C VAL A 47 -0.01 0.85 1.84
N ILE A 48 0.98 -0.01 2.06
CA ILE A 48 2.19 -0.09 1.25
C ILE A 48 2.07 -1.31 0.36
N TYR A 49 2.18 -1.09 -0.95
CA TYR A 49 1.93 -2.13 -1.95
C TYR A 49 2.91 -2.05 -3.13
N TYR A 50 3.00 -3.13 -3.91
CA TYR A 50 3.83 -3.23 -5.10
C TYR A 50 2.97 -3.63 -6.31
N ASN A 51 3.01 -2.82 -7.37
CA ASN A 51 2.28 -3.09 -8.61
C ASN A 51 3.19 -3.82 -9.63
N VAL A 52 2.97 -5.11 -9.84
CA VAL A 52 3.68 -5.89 -10.87
C VAL A 52 2.87 -5.85 -12.18
N THR A 53 3.10 -4.81 -12.97
CA THR A 53 2.40 -4.57 -14.25
C THR A 53 2.48 -5.78 -15.19
N ARG A 54 3.66 -6.39 -15.34
CA ARG A 54 3.90 -7.54 -16.23
C ARG A 54 3.08 -8.78 -15.90
N LYS A 55 2.71 -8.95 -14.62
CA LYS A 55 1.94 -10.10 -14.11
C LYS A 55 0.48 -9.72 -13.80
N GLY A 56 0.10 -8.45 -13.93
CA GLY A 56 -1.22 -7.93 -13.55
C GLY A 56 -1.54 -8.16 -12.08
N ARG A 57 -0.54 -8.09 -11.19
CA ARG A 57 -0.67 -8.42 -9.76
C ARG A 57 -0.28 -7.26 -8.87
N ILE A 58 -1.07 -7.05 -7.83
CA ILE A 58 -0.81 -6.08 -6.77
C ILE A 58 -0.51 -6.84 -5.49
N TYR A 59 0.67 -6.60 -4.90
CA TYR A 59 1.08 -7.22 -3.64
C TYR A 59 0.95 -6.20 -2.51
N LEU A 60 0.13 -6.50 -1.51
CA LEU A 60 -0.01 -5.66 -0.32
C LEU A 60 1.03 -6.10 0.71
N ALA A 61 2.01 -5.26 1.02
CA ALA A 61 3.08 -5.60 1.98
C ALA A 61 2.71 -5.22 3.41
N LEU A 62 2.15 -4.03 3.63
CA LEU A 62 1.81 -3.53 4.96
C LEU A 62 0.49 -2.78 4.94
N LEU A 63 -0.33 -3.00 5.97
CA LEU A 63 -1.53 -2.24 6.27
C LEU A 63 -1.46 -1.79 7.73
N TYR A 64 -1.59 -0.48 7.98
CA TYR A 64 -1.51 0.08 9.32
C TYR A 64 -2.38 1.35 9.45
N PRO A 65 -2.91 1.68 10.65
CA PRO A 65 -3.71 2.86 10.87
C PRO A 65 -2.87 4.15 10.81
N LYS A 66 -3.52 5.28 10.55
CA LYS A 66 -2.87 6.60 10.35
C LYS A 66 -1.95 7.08 11.49
N ASN A 67 -2.07 6.53 12.70
CA ASN A 67 -1.37 6.99 13.89
C ASN A 67 -0.23 6.06 14.33
N GLU A 68 0.01 4.96 13.62
CA GLU A 68 1.03 3.98 14.02
C GLU A 68 2.40 4.31 13.42
N GLN A 69 2.45 4.72 12.15
CA GLN A 69 3.71 5.00 11.46
C GLN A 69 3.53 6.06 10.37
N ASP A 70 4.40 7.07 10.30
CA ASP A 70 4.39 8.04 9.20
C ASP A 70 5.37 7.62 8.09
N ASP A 71 6.65 7.50 8.44
CA ASP A 71 7.73 7.19 7.50
C ASP A 71 8.38 5.82 7.75
N LEU A 72 8.88 5.22 6.68
CA LEU A 72 9.66 3.99 6.76
C LEU A 72 11.09 4.32 7.19
N THR A 73 11.63 3.51 8.10
CA THR A 73 13.07 3.56 8.42
C THR A 73 13.90 3.09 7.23
N GLU A 74 15.17 3.46 7.18
CA GLU A 74 16.08 3.00 6.12
C GLU A 74 16.23 1.47 6.11
N GLU A 75 16.16 0.83 7.29
CA GLU A 75 16.15 -0.63 7.41
C GLU A 75 14.92 -1.24 6.72
N GLN A 76 13.72 -0.69 7.00
CA GLN A 76 12.48 -1.15 6.37
C GLN A 76 12.51 -0.93 4.85
N LYS A 77 13.06 0.20 4.38
CA LYS A 77 13.23 0.45 2.94
C LYS A 77 14.15 -0.58 2.28
N ARG A 78 15.27 -0.95 2.92
CA ARG A 78 16.16 -2.02 2.42
C ARG A 78 15.45 -3.36 2.34
N VAL A 79 14.63 -3.73 3.33
CA VAL A 79 13.83 -4.95 3.30
C VAL A 79 12.85 -4.93 2.12
N LEU A 80 12.11 -3.83 1.93
CA LEU A 80 11.20 -3.69 0.79
C LEU A 80 11.94 -3.74 -0.55
N MET A 81 13.11 -3.10 -0.66
CA MET A 81 13.97 -3.19 -1.85
C MET A 81 14.31 -4.65 -2.17
N HIS A 82 14.73 -5.43 -1.17
CA HIS A 82 15.03 -6.85 -1.35
C HIS A 82 13.80 -7.66 -1.77
N LEU A 83 12.64 -7.40 -1.15
CA LEU A 83 11.37 -8.04 -1.54
C LEU A 83 10.99 -7.72 -2.98
N SER A 84 11.19 -6.48 -3.44
CA SER A 84 10.85 -6.07 -4.81
C SER A 84 11.56 -6.93 -5.85
N ASN A 85 12.84 -7.28 -5.62
CA ASN A 85 13.61 -8.12 -6.54
C ASN A 85 13.07 -9.55 -6.66
N MET A 86 12.36 -10.05 -5.65
CA MET A 86 11.73 -11.38 -5.68
C MET A 86 10.36 -11.38 -6.36
N LEU A 87 9.73 -10.22 -6.55
CA LEU A 87 8.38 -10.11 -7.11
C LEU A 87 8.38 -9.98 -8.65
N ILE A 88 9.52 -9.61 -9.25
CA ILE A 88 9.69 -9.37 -10.69
C ILE A 88 9.64 -10.65 -11.53
#